data_AF-Q8YK84-F1
#
_entry.id   AF-Q8YK84-F1
#
_cell.length_a   1.000
_cell.length_b   1.000
_cell.length_c   1.000
_cell.angle_alpha   90.00
_cell.angle_beta   90.00
_cell.angle_gamma   90.00
#
_symmetry.space_group_name_H-M   'P 1'
#
loop_
_entity.id
_entity.type
_entity.pdbx_description
1 polymer ?
#
loop_
_entity_poly.entity_id
_entity_poly.type
_entity_poly.pdbx_seq_one_letter_code
_entity_poly.pdbx_strand_id
1 'polypeptide(L)'
;MMSMCYWVNSRYWSSQALARNTSSADVVIRVADFQQVNWVGFNFCKYHKQAVEIFQILPNSEKFFCELKPNRCASFKVWCVDEIHFENLISGLNNYADIELEFIISNPHQIPELFQPLNLTFYERSIREQRMQGMQGKKAFKTSKTKEEKNSLLETLAPPSTLAPPAFFSGGGGC
;
A
#
# COMPACT_ATOMS: atom_id res chain seq x y z
N MET A 1 -25.66 -2.24 5.68
CA MET A 1 -24.31 -2.00 6.24
C MET A 1 -23.30 -2.66 5.32
N MET A 2 -22.54 -1.87 4.56
CA MET A 2 -21.59 -2.37 3.55
C MET A 2 -20.33 -2.90 4.25
N SER A 3 -20.29 -4.19 4.51
CA SER A 3 -19.11 -4.84 5.10
C SER A 3 -18.05 -5.07 4.03
N MET A 4 -17.19 -4.08 3.80
CA MET A 4 -15.95 -4.24 3.04
C MET A 4 -15.03 -5.34 3.63
N CYS A 5 -15.25 -5.70 4.91
CA CYS A 5 -14.62 -6.83 5.58
C CYS A 5 -15.02 -8.20 5.02
N TYR A 6 -15.96 -8.27 4.06
CA TYR A 6 -16.36 -9.54 3.44
C TYR A 6 -15.18 -10.25 2.77
N TRP A 7 -14.29 -9.53 2.08
CA TRP A 7 -13.30 -10.14 1.19
C TRP A 7 -12.14 -10.84 1.90
N VAL A 8 -11.84 -10.47 3.14
CA VAL A 8 -10.77 -11.14 3.93
C VAL A 8 -11.22 -12.51 4.43
N ASN A 9 -12.53 -12.71 4.62
CA ASN A 9 -13.10 -13.93 5.22
C ASN A 9 -14.07 -14.68 4.30
N SER A 10 -14.27 -14.22 3.07
CA SER A 10 -15.20 -14.80 2.10
C SER A 10 -14.51 -15.08 0.78
N ARG A 11 -15.07 -16.03 0.01
CA ARG A 11 -14.67 -16.23 -1.38
C ARG A 11 -14.97 -14.98 -2.17
N TYR A 12 -14.02 -14.55 -2.97
CA TYR A 12 -14.18 -13.46 -3.90
C TYR A 12 -13.40 -13.77 -5.16
N TRP A 13 -13.72 -13.02 -6.21
CA TRP A 13 -13.05 -13.15 -7.48
C TRP A 13 -12.33 -11.85 -7.76
N SER A 14 -11.07 -11.96 -8.16
CA SER A 14 -10.27 -10.82 -8.57
C SER A 14 -9.93 -10.96 -10.04
N SER A 15 -9.89 -9.84 -10.77
CA SER A 15 -9.29 -9.83 -12.08
C SER A 15 -7.81 -10.18 -11.96
N GLN A 16 -7.23 -10.84 -12.96
CA GLN A 16 -5.79 -10.80 -13.08
C GLN A 16 -5.42 -9.35 -13.31
N ALA A 17 -4.45 -8.89 -12.54
CA ALA A 17 -4.11 -7.49 -12.57
C ALA A 17 -3.31 -7.22 -13.87
N LEU A 18 -3.63 -6.10 -14.51
CA LEU A 18 -3.17 -5.77 -15.87
C LEU A 18 -1.69 -5.35 -15.79
N ALA A 19 -0.80 -6.31 -15.56
CA ALA A 19 0.64 -6.08 -15.55
C ALA A 19 1.09 -5.69 -16.96
N ARG A 20 1.16 -4.38 -17.24
CA ARG A 20 1.58 -3.88 -18.56
C ARG A 20 3.08 -4.08 -18.82
N ASN A 21 3.91 -4.29 -17.80
CA ASN A 21 5.29 -4.74 -17.97
C ASN A 21 5.88 -5.28 -16.65
N THR A 22 6.49 -6.47 -16.74
CA THR A 22 7.59 -6.98 -15.91
C THR A 22 7.57 -6.76 -14.38
N SER A 23 7.20 -7.83 -13.67
CA SER A 23 7.77 -8.31 -12.40
C SER A 23 7.72 -7.46 -11.11
N SER A 24 7.30 -6.20 -11.07
CA SER A 24 7.05 -5.54 -9.77
C SER A 24 6.16 -4.31 -9.90
N ALA A 25 4.85 -4.50 -10.00
CA ALA A 25 3.96 -3.43 -9.56
C ALA A 25 4.22 -3.19 -8.07
N ASP A 26 4.54 -1.94 -7.74
CA ASP A 26 4.95 -1.56 -6.38
C ASP A 26 3.72 -1.30 -5.51
N VAL A 27 2.60 -0.94 -6.15
CA VAL A 27 1.33 -0.59 -5.53
C VAL A 27 0.17 -1.29 -6.25
N VAL A 28 -0.59 -2.09 -5.53
CA VAL A 28 -1.86 -2.64 -6.00
C VAL A 28 -3.01 -1.80 -5.46
N ILE A 29 -3.87 -1.32 -6.34
CA ILE A 29 -5.14 -0.68 -6.00
C ILE A 29 -6.27 -1.64 -6.35
N ARG A 30 -7.05 -2.01 -5.34
CA ARG A 30 -8.20 -2.89 -5.50
C ARG A 30 -9.44 -2.07 -5.76
N VAL A 31 -10.13 -2.37 -6.85
CA VAL A 31 -11.31 -1.64 -7.30
C VAL A 31 -12.54 -2.52 -7.09
N ALA A 32 -13.52 -2.02 -6.34
CA ALA A 32 -14.75 -2.74 -6.04
C ALA A 32 -15.95 -1.86 -6.34
N ASP A 33 -16.95 -2.42 -7.00
CA ASP A 33 -18.19 -1.74 -7.31
C ASP A 33 -19.21 -1.91 -6.17
N PHE A 34 -19.96 -0.86 -5.88
CA PHE A 34 -21.03 -0.84 -4.89
C PHE A 34 -22.37 -0.52 -5.53
N GLN A 35 -22.89 -1.48 -6.31
CA GLN A 35 -24.17 -1.41 -7.04
C GLN A 35 -25.35 -0.82 -6.27
N GLN A 36 -25.40 -0.98 -4.95
CA GLN A 36 -26.52 -0.46 -4.14
C GLN A 36 -26.53 1.06 -4.00
N VAL A 37 -25.40 1.71 -4.25
CA VAL A 37 -25.21 3.14 -3.98
C VAL A 37 -24.58 3.90 -5.14
N ASN A 38 -24.30 3.27 -6.30
CA ASN A 38 -23.64 3.88 -7.47
C ASN A 38 -22.24 4.43 -7.17
N TRP A 39 -21.52 3.79 -6.25
CA TRP A 39 -20.19 4.22 -5.84
C TRP A 39 -19.17 3.13 -6.11
N VAL A 40 -17.93 3.55 -6.32
CA VAL A 40 -16.80 2.67 -6.57
C VAL A 40 -15.77 2.86 -5.48
N GLY A 41 -15.29 1.77 -4.90
CA GLY A 41 -14.25 1.75 -3.89
C GLY A 41 -12.88 1.48 -4.48
N PHE A 42 -11.90 2.31 -4.13
CA PHE A 42 -10.50 2.18 -4.46
C PHE A 42 -9.68 1.95 -3.19
N ASN A 43 -9.30 0.69 -2.96
CA ASN A 43 -8.50 0.28 -1.81
C ASN A 43 -7.02 0.24 -2.17
N PHE A 44 -6.24 1.11 -1.53
CA PHE A 44 -4.80 1.18 -1.71
C PHE A 44 -4.10 0.17 -0.79
N CYS A 45 -3.44 -0.85 -1.36
CA CYS A 45 -2.66 -1.82 -0.58
C CYS A 45 -1.37 -1.20 -0.02
N LYS A 46 -0.83 -0.18 -0.71
CA LYS A 46 0.33 0.64 -0.30
C LYS A 46 0.02 2.09 -0.63
N TYR A 47 0.49 3.02 0.19
CA TYR A 47 0.28 4.45 -0.05
C TYR A 47 1.05 4.90 -1.29
N HIS A 48 0.37 5.63 -2.18
CA HIS A 48 0.97 6.19 -3.39
C HIS A 48 0.52 7.64 -3.56
N LYS A 49 1.44 8.59 -3.35
CA LYS A 49 1.13 10.01 -3.21
C LYS A 49 0.41 10.57 -4.45
N GLN A 50 0.98 10.38 -5.64
CA GLN A 50 0.47 10.99 -6.88
C GLN A 50 -0.93 10.45 -7.24
N ALA A 51 -1.11 9.13 -7.16
CA ALA A 51 -2.42 8.49 -7.29
C ALA A 51 -3.48 9.05 -6.33
N VAL A 52 -3.13 9.31 -5.06
CA VAL A 52 -4.06 9.93 -4.10
C VAL A 52 -4.45 11.35 -4.51
N GLU A 53 -3.54 12.11 -5.12
CA GLU A 53 -3.82 13.47 -5.61
C GLU A 53 -4.93 13.47 -6.67
N ILE A 54 -5.06 12.42 -7.49
CA ILE A 54 -6.16 12.27 -8.46
C ILE A 54 -7.52 12.31 -7.75
N PHE A 55 -7.66 11.58 -6.64
CA PHE A 55 -8.88 11.59 -5.83
C PHE A 55 -9.07 12.93 -5.13
N GLN A 56 -7.99 13.62 -4.74
CA GLN A 56 -8.07 14.91 -4.06
C GLN A 56 -8.63 16.04 -4.95
N ILE A 57 -8.52 15.92 -6.27
CA ILE A 57 -9.06 16.91 -7.23
C ILE A 57 -10.60 16.88 -7.28
N LEU A 58 -11.23 15.72 -7.04
CA LEU A 58 -12.69 15.58 -7.10
C LEU A 58 -13.40 16.43 -6.02
N PRO A 59 -14.60 16.96 -6.27
CA PRO A 59 -15.43 17.59 -5.25
C PRO A 59 -15.65 16.70 -4.01
N ASN A 60 -15.73 17.30 -2.82
CA ASN A 60 -15.98 16.56 -1.57
C ASN A 60 -17.38 15.91 -1.52
N SER A 61 -18.32 16.34 -2.36
CA SER A 61 -19.64 15.71 -2.51
C SER A 61 -19.60 14.41 -3.31
N GLU A 62 -18.57 14.23 -4.14
CA GLU A 62 -18.43 13.13 -5.11
C GLU A 62 -17.42 12.07 -4.63
N LYS A 63 -16.86 12.26 -3.43
CA LYS A 63 -15.90 11.36 -2.82
C LYS A 63 -16.03 11.33 -1.31
N PHE A 64 -15.64 10.22 -0.70
CA PHE A 64 -15.27 10.19 0.71
C PHE A 64 -14.14 9.18 0.95
N PHE A 65 -13.41 9.40 2.03
CA PHE A 65 -12.39 8.49 2.50
C PHE A 65 -12.91 7.71 3.71
N CYS A 66 -12.85 6.38 3.62
CA CYS A 66 -13.21 5.48 4.70
C CYS A 66 -11.98 4.72 5.20
N GLU A 67 -11.75 4.75 6.51
CA GLU A 67 -10.77 3.91 7.18
C GLU A 67 -11.47 2.93 8.12
N LEU A 68 -11.45 1.65 7.77
CA LEU A 68 -11.96 0.55 8.57
C LEU A 68 -10.78 -0.13 9.27
N LYS A 69 -10.74 -0.12 10.61
CA LYS A 69 -9.71 -0.81 11.39
C LYS A 69 -10.29 -2.09 11.97
N PRO A 70 -10.23 -3.24 11.28
CA PRO A 70 -10.74 -4.49 11.82
C PRO A 70 -9.99 -4.94 13.09
N ASN A 71 -8.72 -4.55 13.24
CA ASN A 71 -7.95 -4.74 14.47
C ASN A 71 -6.77 -3.75 14.54
N ARG A 72 -5.97 -3.81 15.61
CA ARG A 72 -4.81 -2.92 15.83
C ARG A 72 -3.68 -3.05 14.80
N CYS A 73 -3.65 -4.16 14.05
CA CYS A 73 -2.57 -4.48 13.11
C CYS A 73 -2.98 -4.33 11.64
N ALA A 74 -4.25 -4.03 11.36
CA ALA A 74 -4.77 -3.91 10.02
C ALA A 74 -5.71 -2.70 9.91
N SER A 75 -5.45 -1.84 8.93
CA SER A 75 -6.32 -0.76 8.52
C SER A 75 -6.66 -0.93 7.05
N PHE A 76 -7.94 -0.90 6.73
CA PHE A 76 -8.48 -0.92 5.39
C PHE A 76 -8.86 0.50 5.00
N LYS A 77 -8.12 1.08 4.06
CA LYS A 77 -8.28 2.47 3.62
C LYS A 77 -8.87 2.47 2.22
N VAL A 78 -10.01 3.12 2.04
CA VAL A 78 -10.71 3.15 0.77
C VAL A 78 -11.15 4.56 0.43
N TRP A 79 -10.85 4.97 -0.79
CA TRP A 79 -11.53 6.07 -1.42
C TRP A 79 -12.79 5.55 -2.08
N CYS A 80 -13.94 6.04 -1.67
CA CYS A 80 -15.17 5.80 -2.37
C CYS A 80 -15.47 7.03 -3.21
N VAL A 81 -15.87 6.83 -4.45
CA VAL A 81 -16.20 7.90 -5.41
C VAL A 81 -17.47 7.54 -6.15
N ASP A 82 -18.18 8.55 -6.64
CA ASP A 82 -19.32 8.35 -7.54
C ASP A 82 -18.86 7.65 -8.84
N GLU A 83 -19.66 6.70 -9.33
CA GLU A 83 -19.36 5.92 -10.54
C GLU A 83 -19.17 6.79 -11.79
N ILE A 84 -19.75 7.99 -11.83
CA ILE A 84 -19.59 8.95 -12.93
C ILE A 84 -18.10 9.29 -13.17
N HIS A 85 -17.24 9.21 -12.15
CA HIS A 85 -15.81 9.50 -12.27
C HIS A 85 -14.96 8.27 -12.61
N PHE A 86 -15.56 7.08 -12.73
CA PHE A 86 -14.83 5.83 -12.86
C PHE A 86 -13.85 5.83 -14.04
N GLU A 87 -14.32 6.14 -15.25
CA GLU A 87 -13.48 6.11 -16.45
C GLU A 87 -12.29 7.07 -16.36
N ASN A 88 -12.54 8.29 -15.87
CA ASN A 88 -11.52 9.31 -15.68
C ASN A 88 -10.46 8.87 -14.65
N LEU A 89 -10.89 8.26 -13.54
CA LEU A 89 -9.99 7.76 -12.51
C LEU A 89 -9.16 6.58 -13.00
N ILE A 90 -9.77 5.60 -13.66
CA ILE A 90 -9.06 4.45 -14.23
C ILE A 90 -8.03 4.91 -15.27
N SER A 91 -8.41 5.84 -16.16
CA SER A 91 -7.48 6.44 -17.12
C SER A 91 -6.32 7.16 -16.43
N GLY A 92 -6.61 7.98 -15.41
CA GLY A 92 -5.60 8.67 -14.61
C GLY A 92 -4.63 7.71 -13.93
N LEU A 93 -5.14 6.64 -13.31
CA LEU A 93 -4.33 5.63 -12.62
C LEU A 93 -3.50 4.78 -13.58
N ASN A 94 -4.01 4.48 -14.78
CA ASN A 94 -3.28 3.74 -15.80
C ASN A 94 -2.06 4.48 -16.37
N ASN A 95 -1.89 5.78 -16.07
CA ASN A 95 -0.70 6.55 -16.46
C ASN A 95 0.52 6.26 -15.56
N TYR A 96 0.33 5.58 -14.43
CA TYR A 96 1.41 5.24 -13.50
C TYR A 96 1.87 3.80 -13.73
N ALA A 97 3.14 3.64 -14.11
CA ALA A 97 3.70 2.32 -14.46
C ALA A 97 3.90 1.40 -13.23
N ASP A 98 3.96 1.96 -12.03
CA ASP A 98 4.15 1.26 -10.76
C ASP A 98 2.83 0.91 -10.06
N ILE A 99 1.70 1.30 -10.66
CA ILE A 99 0.35 1.02 -10.16
C ILE A 99 -0.26 -0.12 -10.96
N GLU A 100 -0.85 -1.05 -10.24
CA GLU A 100 -1.59 -2.16 -10.79
C GLU A 100 -3.02 -2.16 -10.23
N LEU A 101 -4.00 -2.27 -11.13
CA LEU A 101 -5.42 -2.28 -10.78
C LEU A 101 -5.94 -3.72 -10.73
N GLU A 102 -6.49 -4.11 -9.58
CA GLU A 102 -7.13 -5.41 -9.34
C GLU A 102 -8.63 -5.20 -9.10
N PHE A 103 -9.48 -5.61 -10.03
CA PHE A 103 -10.93 -5.47 -9.89
C PHE A 103 -11.48 -6.65 -9.09
N ILE A 104 -12.39 -6.37 -8.16
CA ILE A 104 -12.94 -7.37 -7.23
C ILE A 104 -14.45 -7.48 -7.39
N ILE A 105 -14.94 -8.71 -7.46
CA ILE A 105 -16.36 -9.04 -7.52
C ILE A 105 -16.71 -10.19 -6.55
N SER A 106 -17.99 -10.24 -6.14
CA SER A 106 -18.52 -11.25 -5.21
C SER A 106 -19.07 -12.48 -5.91
N ASN A 107 -19.35 -12.38 -7.21
CA ASN A 107 -19.93 -13.46 -7.98
C ASN A 107 -19.43 -13.35 -9.43
N PRO A 108 -18.78 -14.39 -9.99
CA PRO A 108 -18.22 -14.35 -11.33
C PRO A 108 -19.29 -14.29 -12.43
N HIS A 109 -20.54 -14.62 -12.11
CA HIS A 109 -21.66 -14.55 -13.04
C HIS A 109 -22.37 -13.18 -13.02
N GLN A 110 -21.94 -12.26 -12.16
CA GLN A 110 -22.55 -10.94 -11.99
C GLN A 110 -21.46 -9.88 -12.04
N ILE A 111 -20.88 -9.71 -13.23
CA ILE A 111 -19.89 -8.64 -13.47
C ILE A 111 -20.65 -7.31 -13.56
N PRO A 112 -20.31 -6.31 -12.72
CA PRO A 112 -20.88 -4.97 -12.80
C PRO A 112 -20.80 -4.39 -14.21
N GLU A 113 -21.85 -3.71 -14.65
CA GLU A 113 -21.88 -3.04 -15.97
C GLU A 113 -20.66 -2.12 -16.16
N LEU A 114 -20.28 -1.42 -15.08
CA LEU A 114 -19.10 -0.57 -15.02
C LEU A 114 -17.78 -1.28 -15.40
N PHE A 115 -17.68 -2.59 -15.14
CA PHE A 115 -16.48 -3.39 -15.42
C PHE A 115 -16.54 -4.12 -16.76
N GLN A 116 -17.72 -4.23 -17.40
CA GLN A 116 -17.88 -4.96 -18.65
C GLN A 116 -17.02 -4.42 -19.80
N PRO A 117 -16.89 -3.09 -20.01
CA PRO A 117 -16.05 -2.54 -21.08
C PRO A 117 -14.56 -2.88 -20.96
N LEU A 118 -14.12 -3.31 -19.78
CA LEU A 118 -12.71 -3.60 -19.49
C LEU A 118 -12.28 -5.02 -19.92
N ASN A 119 -13.22 -5.87 -20.37
CA ASN A 119 -12.95 -7.24 -20.84
C ASN A 119 -12.08 -8.07 -19.85
N LEU A 120 -12.38 -7.95 -18.56
CA LEU A 120 -11.60 -8.56 -17.49
C LEU A 120 -11.93 -10.06 -17.35
N THR A 121 -10.90 -10.86 -17.08
CA THR A 121 -11.08 -12.26 -16.64
C THR A 121 -10.90 -12.35 -15.14
N PHE A 122 -11.86 -12.98 -14.46
CA PHE A 122 -11.91 -13.09 -13.01
C PHE A 122 -11.58 -14.51 -12.53
N TYR A 123 -10.79 -14.60 -11.46
CA TYR A 123 -10.37 -15.87 -10.85
C TYR A 123 -10.71 -15.88 -9.36
N GLU A 124 -11.14 -17.04 -8.86
CA GLU A 124 -11.46 -17.20 -7.44
C GLU A 124 -10.18 -17.07 -6.60
N ARG A 125 -10.20 -16.20 -5.59
CA ARG A 125 -9.13 -16.08 -4.60
C ARG A 125 -9.50 -16.90 -3.37
N SER A 126 -8.67 -17.89 -3.04
CA SER A 126 -8.87 -18.71 -1.84
C SER A 126 -8.18 -18.10 -0.61
N ILE A 127 -8.77 -18.31 0.57
CA ILE A 127 -8.25 -17.85 1.88
C ILE A 127 -6.81 -18.34 2.15
N ARG A 128 -6.36 -19.43 1.50
CA ARG A 128 -5.00 -19.99 1.68
C ARG A 128 -3.90 -19.11 1.07
N GLU A 129 -4.15 -18.44 -0.05
CA GLU A 129 -3.15 -17.59 -0.72
C GLU A 129 -2.85 -16.32 0.09
N GLN A 130 -3.86 -15.76 0.76
CA GLN A 130 -3.71 -14.57 1.61
C GLN A 130 -2.80 -14.81 2.83
N ARG A 131 -2.86 -16.01 3.44
CA ARG A 131 -2.01 -16.37 4.58
C ARG A 131 -0.54 -16.52 4.18
N MET A 132 -0.27 -16.94 2.94
CA MET A 132 1.09 -17.12 2.42
C MET A 132 1.77 -15.77 2.14
N GLN A 133 1.07 -14.81 1.54
CA GLN A 133 1.60 -13.46 1.31
C GLN A 133 1.84 -12.68 2.61
N GLY A 134 0.94 -12.81 3.60
CA GLY A 134 1.13 -12.23 4.94
C GLY A 134 2.29 -12.86 5.74
N MET A 135 2.67 -14.11 5.45
CA MET A 135 3.84 -14.76 6.06
C MET A 135 5.16 -14.42 5.35
N GLN A 136 5.15 -14.21 4.02
CA GLN A 136 6.35 -13.80 3.28
C GLN A 136 6.82 -12.38 3.67
N GLY A 137 5.90 -11.43 3.87
CA GLY A 137 6.24 -10.10 4.42
C GLY A 137 6.80 -10.14 5.85
N LYS A 138 6.35 -11.10 6.68
CA LYS A 138 6.88 -11.30 8.04
C LYS A 138 8.26 -11.98 8.04
N LYS A 139 8.55 -12.86 7.07
CA LYS A 139 9.89 -13.43 6.91
C LYS A 139 10.89 -12.34 6.48
N ALA A 140 10.54 -11.52 5.49
CA ALA A 140 11.39 -10.41 5.03
C ALA A 140 11.69 -9.37 6.14
N PHE A 141 10.71 -9.04 6.97
CA PHE A 141 10.89 -8.10 8.09
C PHE A 141 11.74 -8.68 9.24
N LYS A 142 11.74 -10.01 9.42
CA LYS A 142 12.61 -10.68 10.41
C LYS A 142 14.06 -10.76 9.92
N THR A 143 14.30 -11.00 8.64
CA THR A 143 15.66 -11.05 8.09
C THR A 143 16.33 -9.69 8.01
N SER A 144 15.58 -8.59 7.81
CA SER A 144 16.16 -7.23 7.83
C SER A 144 16.52 -6.77 9.25
N LYS A 145 15.65 -6.98 10.25
CA LYS A 145 15.98 -6.63 11.65
C LYS A 145 17.19 -7.39 12.20
N THR A 146 17.33 -8.68 11.88
CA THR A 146 18.44 -9.49 12.42
C THR A 146 19.79 -9.11 11.78
N LYS A 147 19.80 -8.46 10.61
CA LYS A 147 21.03 -8.03 9.93
C LYS A 147 21.47 -6.64 10.38
N GLU A 148 20.53 -5.75 10.67
CA GLU A 148 20.81 -4.38 11.15
C GLU A 148 21.22 -4.38 12.63
N GLU A 149 20.61 -5.23 13.46
CA GLU A 149 20.93 -5.35 14.89
C GLU A 149 22.28 -6.06 15.16
N LYS A 150 22.78 -6.86 14.21
CA LYS A 150 24.14 -7.44 14.29
C LYS A 150 25.25 -6.48 13.86
N ASN A 151 24.97 -5.51 13.00
CA ASN A 151 25.97 -4.51 12.60
C ASN A 151 26.10 -3.37 13.62
N SER A 152 25.06 -3.10 14.42
CA SER A 152 25.10 -2.12 15.51
C SER A 152 25.85 -2.59 16.76
N LEU A 153 26.05 -3.89 16.96
CA LEU A 153 26.62 -4.46 18.18
C LEU A 153 28.13 -4.74 18.11
N LEU A 154 28.78 -4.48 16.98
CA LEU A 154 30.21 -4.75 16.77
C LEU A 154 31.11 -3.49 16.80
N GLU A 155 30.54 -2.31 17.08
CA GLU A 155 31.27 -1.03 17.00
C GLU A 155 31.39 -0.30 18.36
N THR A 156 31.38 -1.02 19.48
CA THR A 156 31.55 -0.40 20.82
C THR A 156 32.39 -1.26 21.75
N LEU A 157 33.64 -1.56 21.36
CA LEU A 157 34.67 -2.00 22.30
C LEU A 157 36.01 -1.34 21.93
N ALA A 158 36.13 -0.05 22.19
CA ALA A 158 37.42 0.60 22.39
C ALA A 158 37.46 1.14 23.83
N PRO A 159 38.43 0.71 24.67
CA PRO A 159 38.51 1.12 26.06
C PRO A 159 39.04 2.56 26.21
N PRO A 160 38.64 3.29 27.27
CA PRO A 160 39.05 4.68 27.48
C PRO A 160 40.32 4.79 28.34
N SER A 161 40.90 6.00 28.31
CA SER A 161 41.91 6.60 29.21
C SER A 161 43.35 6.55 28.66
N THR A 162 44.05 7.68 28.54
CA THR A 162 44.68 8.33 29.70
C THR A 162 44.90 9.83 29.48
N LEU A 163 44.57 10.60 30.52
CA LEU A 163 44.81 12.04 30.70
C LEU A 163 46.31 12.40 30.69
N ALA A 164 46.65 13.55 30.10
CA ALA A 164 47.88 14.28 30.40
C ALA A 164 47.51 15.75 30.77
N PRO A 165 48.17 16.36 31.78
CA PRO A 165 47.81 17.68 32.32
C PRO A 165 48.45 18.84 31.53
N PRO A 166 48.01 20.10 31.76
CA PRO A 166 48.47 21.27 31.01
C PRO A 166 49.75 21.86 31.61
N ALA A 167 50.65 22.37 30.77
CA ALA A 167 51.79 23.16 31.19
C ALA A 167 51.77 24.55 30.51
N PHE A 168 51.35 25.52 31.32
CA PHE A 168 51.76 26.92 31.47
C PHE A 168 52.41 27.73 30.33
N PHE A 169 51.83 28.92 30.19
CA PHE A 169 52.30 30.17 29.58
C PHE A 169 53.67 30.66 30.09
N SER A 170 54.46 31.23 29.18
CA SER A 170 55.42 32.36 29.31
C SER A 170 55.85 32.68 27.86
N GLY A 171 55.81 33.86 27.24
CA GLY A 171 55.78 35.25 27.71
C GLY A 171 56.93 36.01 27.03
N GLY A 172 56.64 36.92 26.08
CA GLY A 172 57.54 37.96 25.52
C GLY A 172 58.68 37.47 24.60
N GLY A 173 59.20 38.20 23.61
CA GLY A 173 59.02 39.59 23.17
C GLY A 173 60.25 39.99 22.34
N GLY A 174 60.03 40.73 21.24
CA GLY A 174 60.94 41.70 20.59
C GLY A 174 62.39 41.33 20.25
N CYS A 175 62.70 41.20 18.95
CA CYS A 175 63.42 42.18 18.13
C CYS A 175 63.60 41.62 16.72
#